data_AF-A0A4V1SZ63-F1
#
_entry.id   AF-A0A4V1SZ63-F1
#
_cell.length_a   1.000
_cell.length_b   1.000
_cell.length_c   1.000
_cell.angle_alpha   90.00
_cell.angle_beta   90.00
_cell.angle_gamma   90.00
#
_symmetry.space_group_name_H-M   'P 1'
#
loop_
_entity.id
_entity.type
_entity.pdbx_description
1 polymer ?
#
loop_
_entity_poly.entity_id
_entity_poly.type
_entity_poly.pdbx_seq_one_letter_code
_entity_poly.pdbx_strand_id
1 'polypeptide(L)'
;MRSVHGWSAVFYKRPFSWLLLLCFGVLPWLHLVGRWDHYLSFTLYSGGVPQLYICSTDAVLLHKMVPPTSRRNGLIPCNNYVSAYDWGTKAMNTSPYPQERVFRSIAAQFASQHPQARFYIYRPGFKPTVKELLWP
;
A
#
# COMPACT_ATOMS: atom_id res chain seq x y z
N MET A 1 -45.81 13.62 -29.67
CA MET A 1 -44.34 13.64 -29.53
C MET A 1 -43.98 14.52 -28.33
N ARG A 2 -43.64 13.92 -27.18
CA ARG A 2 -43.21 14.67 -25.98
C ARG A 2 -41.71 14.94 -26.08
N SER A 3 -41.38 16.23 -26.07
CA SER A 3 -40.03 16.77 -26.11
C SER A 3 -39.13 16.16 -25.02
N VAL A 4 -38.06 15.49 -25.44
CA VAL A 4 -37.00 14.93 -24.58
C VAL A 4 -35.93 16.01 -24.38
N HIS A 5 -36.25 17.18 -23.83
CA HIS A 5 -35.29 18.29 -23.63
C HIS A 5 -35.42 18.89 -22.21
N GLY A 6 -35.30 18.06 -21.18
CA GLY A 6 -35.39 18.50 -19.77
C GLY A 6 -34.35 17.93 -18.81
N TRP A 7 -33.42 17.09 -19.27
CA TRP A 7 -32.50 16.37 -18.40
C TRP A 7 -31.22 17.17 -18.07
N SER A 8 -30.82 18.09 -18.94
CA SER A 8 -29.54 18.81 -18.81
C SER A 8 -29.55 19.94 -17.78
N ALA A 9 -30.69 20.62 -17.57
CA ALA A 9 -30.75 21.78 -16.68
C ALA A 9 -30.93 21.43 -15.19
N VAL A 10 -31.48 20.25 -14.87
CA VAL A 10 -31.78 19.84 -13.48
C VAL A 10 -30.55 19.26 -12.79
N PHE A 11 -29.67 18.59 -13.53
CA PHE A 11 -28.48 17.95 -12.99
C PHE A 11 -27.45 18.95 -12.46
N TYR A 12 -27.33 20.13 -13.08
CA TYR A 12 -26.28 21.12 -12.75
C TYR A 12 -26.61 22.01 -11.55
N LYS A 13 -27.89 22.16 -11.17
CA LYS A 13 -28.33 23.08 -10.11
C LYS A 13 -28.43 22.46 -8.70
N ARG A 14 -28.11 21.18 -8.54
CA ARG A 14 -28.17 20.51 -7.23
C ARG A 14 -26.77 20.33 -6.65
N PRO A 15 -26.51 20.76 -5.40
CA PRO A 15 -25.20 20.62 -4.77
C PRO A 15 -24.75 19.15 -4.70
N PHE A 16 -25.71 18.23 -4.60
CA PHE A 16 -25.46 16.79 -4.62
C PHE A 16 -24.82 16.30 -5.92
N SER A 17 -25.23 16.82 -7.08
CA SER A 17 -24.67 16.42 -8.37
C SER A 17 -23.22 16.87 -8.54
N TRP A 18 -22.88 18.05 -8.01
CA TRP A 18 -21.50 18.52 -7.92
C TRP A 18 -20.64 17.63 -7.02
N LEU A 19 -21.21 17.15 -5.91
CA LEU A 19 -20.53 16.24 -4.99
C LEU A 19 -20.27 14.88 -5.66
N LEU A 20 -21.23 14.37 -6.44
CA LEU A 20 -21.03 13.17 -7.27
C LEU A 20 -19.96 13.36 -8.34
N LEU A 21 -19.97 14.50 -9.05
CA LEU A 21 -18.93 14.86 -10.02
C LEU A 21 -17.55 14.98 -9.37
N LEU A 22 -17.46 15.52 -8.17
CA LEU A 22 -16.20 15.58 -7.44
C LEU A 22 -15.73 14.18 -7.05
N CYS A 23 -16.60 13.37 -6.43
CA CYS A 23 -16.24 12.05 -5.91
C CYS A 23 -15.94 11.01 -6.99
N PHE A 24 -16.70 10.99 -8.08
CA PHE A 24 -16.58 10.00 -9.15
C PHE A 24 -15.95 10.54 -10.42
N GLY A 25 -15.90 11.87 -10.57
CA GLY A 25 -15.32 12.52 -11.73
C GLY A 25 -13.92 13.07 -11.46
N VAL A 26 -13.65 13.73 -10.32
CA VAL A 26 -12.37 14.42 -10.04
C VAL A 26 -11.42 13.60 -9.18
N LEU A 27 -11.90 13.08 -8.03
CA LEU A 27 -11.07 12.31 -7.09
C LEU A 27 -10.34 11.12 -7.74
N PRO A 28 -10.94 10.38 -8.69
CA PRO A 28 -10.22 9.31 -9.36
C PRO A 28 -8.97 9.81 -10.09
N TRP A 29 -8.95 11.02 -10.67
CA TRP A 29 -7.77 11.54 -11.38
C TRP A 29 -6.58 11.82 -10.46
N LEU A 30 -6.83 12.08 -9.17
CA LEU A 30 -5.77 12.26 -8.19
C LEU A 30 -4.94 10.98 -7.97
N HIS A 31 -5.42 9.83 -8.44
CA HIS A 31 -4.62 8.60 -8.44
C HIS A 31 -3.37 8.76 -9.32
N LEU A 32 -3.44 9.49 -10.44
CA LEU A 32 -2.29 9.66 -11.34
C LEU A 32 -1.09 10.36 -10.67
N VAL A 33 -1.38 11.17 -9.65
CA VAL A 33 -0.37 11.90 -8.86
C VAL A 33 -0.01 11.16 -7.56
N GLY A 34 -0.54 9.95 -7.35
CA GLY A 34 -0.32 9.16 -6.14
C GLY A 34 -0.92 9.76 -4.86
N ARG A 35 -1.81 10.76 -5.00
CA ARG A 35 -2.49 11.43 -3.87
C ARG A 35 -3.84 10.81 -3.52
N TRP A 36 -4.30 9.87 -4.33
CA TRP A 36 -5.50 9.08 -4.10
C TRP A 36 -5.18 7.59 -4.16
N ASP A 37 -6.08 6.77 -3.64
CA ASP A 37 -5.89 5.33 -3.59
C ASP A 37 -5.85 4.74 -5.00
N HIS A 38 -4.76 4.02 -5.29
CA HIS A 38 -4.55 3.32 -6.55
C HIS A 38 -5.28 1.98 -6.64
N TYR A 39 -5.75 1.47 -5.50
CA TYR A 39 -6.18 0.09 -5.38
C TYR A 39 -7.70 0.01 -5.24
N LEU A 40 -8.35 -0.51 -6.28
CA LEU A 40 -9.68 -1.10 -6.14
C LEU A 40 -9.57 -2.29 -5.17
N SER A 41 -10.57 -2.46 -4.30
CA SER A 41 -10.58 -3.48 -3.24
C SER A 41 -10.20 -4.89 -3.71
N PHE A 42 -10.52 -5.25 -4.96
CA PHE A 42 -10.16 -6.53 -5.57
C PHE A 42 -8.65 -6.80 -5.69
N THR A 43 -7.82 -5.76 -5.84
CA THR A 43 -6.37 -5.91 -6.02
C THR A 43 -5.68 -6.44 -4.76
N LEU A 44 -6.16 -6.08 -3.56
CA LEU A 44 -5.64 -6.55 -2.28
C LEU A 44 -5.70 -8.08 -2.15
N TYR A 45 -6.78 -8.69 -2.65
CA TYR A 45 -6.99 -10.13 -2.54
C TYR A 45 -6.32 -10.93 -3.67
N SER A 46 -5.87 -10.27 -4.73
CA SER A 46 -5.20 -10.93 -5.87
C SER A 46 -3.75 -11.36 -5.58
N GLY A 47 -3.17 -10.92 -4.46
CA GLY A 47 -1.76 -11.16 -4.14
C GLY A 47 -0.76 -10.41 -5.04
N GLY A 48 -1.25 -9.60 -5.99
CA GLY A 48 -0.45 -8.78 -6.91
C GLY A 48 0.02 -7.45 -6.33
N VAL A 49 -0.04 -7.27 -5.01
CA VAL A 49 0.29 -6.01 -4.33
C VAL A 49 1.75 -5.98 -3.87
N PRO A 50 2.39 -4.79 -3.88
CA PRO A 50 3.74 -4.66 -3.37
C PRO A 50 3.78 -4.96 -1.87
N GLN A 51 4.87 -5.57 -1.41
CA GLN A 51 5.10 -5.88 0.00
C GLN A 51 6.39 -5.25 0.50
N LEU A 52 6.37 -4.80 1.75
CA LEU A 52 7.54 -4.29 2.45
C LEU A 52 8.17 -5.39 3.30
N TYR A 53 9.47 -5.56 3.17
CA TYR A 53 10.31 -6.43 3.98
C TYR A 53 11.28 -5.58 4.80
N ILE A 54 11.36 -5.87 6.10
CA ILE A 54 12.24 -5.21 7.05
C ILE A 54 13.34 -6.21 7.40
N CYS A 55 14.58 -5.88 7.04
CA CYS A 55 15.77 -6.65 7.39
C CYS A 55 16.50 -5.99 8.56
N SER A 56 17.00 -6.79 9.49
CA SER A 56 17.83 -6.33 10.60
C SER A 56 18.88 -7.39 10.93
N THR A 57 20.04 -6.96 11.43
CA THR A 57 21.07 -7.86 11.96
C THR A 57 20.66 -8.47 13.29
N ASP A 58 19.78 -7.81 14.05
CA ASP A 58 19.25 -8.31 15.31
C ASP A 58 18.07 -9.27 15.05
N ALA A 59 18.38 -10.57 15.04
CA ALA A 59 17.37 -11.61 14.89
C ALA A 59 16.39 -11.67 16.06
N VAL A 60 16.81 -11.31 17.28
CA VAL A 60 15.95 -11.37 18.48
C VAL A 60 14.81 -10.35 18.35
N LEU A 61 15.14 -9.15 17.88
CA LEU A 61 14.17 -8.10 17.60
C LEU A 61 13.15 -8.52 16.55
N LEU A 62 13.59 -9.15 15.46
CA LEU A 62 12.69 -9.62 14.41
C LEU A 62 11.79 -10.77 14.89
N HIS A 63 12.32 -11.70 15.70
CA HIS A 63 11.54 -12.78 16.29
C HIS A 63 10.44 -12.29 17.24
N LYS A 64 10.65 -11.16 17.93
CA LYS A 64 9.60 -10.52 18.74
C LYS A 64 8.45 -9.96 17.89
N MET A 65 8.73 -9.51 16.68
CA MET A 65 7.72 -8.92 15.79
C MET A 65 6.84 -9.99 15.17
N VAL A 66 7.44 -11.05 14.62
CA VAL A 66 6.73 -12.13 13.96
C VAL A 66 7.47 -13.45 14.21
N PRO A 67 6.78 -14.54 14.60
CA PRO A 67 7.39 -15.85 14.65
C PRO A 67 8.00 -16.23 13.29
N PRO A 68 9.13 -16.95 13.24
CA PRO A 68 9.87 -17.28 12.01
C PRO A 68 9.13 -18.19 11.02
N THR A 69 7.85 -18.45 11.25
CA THR A 69 6.95 -19.16 10.32
C THR A 69 6.59 -18.34 9.08
N SER A 70 7.08 -17.10 8.93
CA SER A 70 6.91 -16.33 7.70
C SER A 70 7.54 -17.06 6.52
N ARG A 71 6.77 -17.23 5.44
CA ARG A 71 7.22 -17.90 4.23
C ARG A 71 8.46 -17.18 3.69
N ARG A 72 9.58 -17.88 3.57
CA ARG A 72 10.80 -17.25 3.05
C ARG A 72 10.60 -16.86 1.58
N ASN A 73 10.79 -15.58 1.28
CA ASN A 73 11.00 -15.04 -0.04
C ASN A 73 12.51 -15.02 -0.37
N GLY A 74 12.96 -15.92 -1.23
CA GLY A 74 14.38 -16.04 -1.62
C GLY A 74 14.91 -14.89 -2.48
N LEU A 75 14.05 -13.95 -2.89
CA LEU A 75 14.44 -12.77 -3.68
C LEU A 75 14.93 -11.61 -2.80
N ILE A 76 14.66 -11.64 -1.49
CA ILE A 76 15.09 -10.58 -0.58
C ILE A 76 16.55 -10.81 -0.20
N PRO A 77 17.44 -9.81 -0.38
CA PRO A 77 18.89 -9.98 -0.17
C PRO A 77 19.27 -9.86 1.32
N CYS A 78 18.58 -10.58 2.21
CA CYS A 78 18.93 -10.64 3.62
C CYS A 78 18.52 -11.98 4.25
N ASN A 79 19.31 -12.45 5.22
CA ASN A 79 19.07 -13.74 5.90
C ASN A 79 17.92 -13.68 6.91
N ASN A 80 17.79 -12.54 7.60
CA ASN A 80 16.76 -12.31 8.60
C ASN A 80 15.90 -11.13 8.17
N TYR A 81 14.61 -11.38 7.95
CA TYR A 81 13.63 -10.35 7.68
C TYR A 81 12.27 -10.69 8.26
N VAL A 82 11.45 -9.65 8.38
CA VAL A 82 10.03 -9.73 8.66
C VAL A 82 9.29 -9.03 7.54
N SER A 83 8.25 -9.69 7.02
CA SER A 83 7.28 -9.05 6.13
C SER A 83 6.40 -8.11 6.96
N ALA A 84 6.28 -6.85 6.54
CA ALA A 84 5.35 -5.91 7.16
C ALA A 84 3.91 -6.44 7.07
N TYR A 85 3.59 -7.18 6.00
CA TYR A 85 2.28 -7.81 5.84
C TYR A 85 2.00 -8.83 6.94
N ASP A 86 2.93 -9.77 7.17
CA ASP A 86 2.80 -10.79 8.22
C ASP A 86 2.76 -10.15 9.61
N TRP A 87 3.58 -9.12 9.82
CA TRP A 87 3.61 -8.37 11.07
C TRP A 87 2.32 -7.63 11.34
N GLY A 88 1.84 -6.83 10.39
CA GLY A 88 0.59 -6.08 10.56
C GLY A 88 -0.61 -7.03 10.76
N THR A 89 -0.65 -8.12 10.00
CA THR A 89 -1.74 -9.10 10.12
C THR A 89 -1.74 -9.76 11.49
N LYS A 90 -0.58 -10.12 12.05
CA LYS A 90 -0.51 -10.74 13.39
C LYS A 90 -0.66 -9.75 14.54
N ALA A 91 -0.09 -8.55 14.41
CA ALA A 91 -0.09 -7.57 15.49
C ALA A 91 -1.40 -6.79 15.58
N MET A 92 -2.05 -6.51 14.45
CA MET A 92 -3.21 -5.61 14.36
C MET A 92 -4.46 -6.29 13.76
N ASN A 93 -4.40 -7.59 13.44
CA ASN A 93 -5.45 -8.31 12.71
C ASN A 93 -5.84 -7.63 11.38
N THR A 94 -4.91 -6.90 10.75
CA THR A 94 -5.16 -6.19 9.50
C THR A 94 -3.92 -6.12 8.62
N SER A 95 -4.11 -6.22 7.30
CA SER A 95 -3.02 -6.02 6.35
C SER A 95 -2.60 -4.55 6.33
N PRO A 96 -1.29 -4.24 6.38
CA PRO A 96 -0.82 -2.91 6.05
C PRO A 96 -1.28 -2.50 4.66
N TYR A 97 -1.54 -1.21 4.49
CA TYR A 97 -1.94 -0.66 3.22
C TYR A 97 -0.77 -0.72 2.22
N PRO A 98 -0.91 -1.34 1.03
CA PRO A 98 0.21 -1.67 0.15
C PRO A 98 0.63 -0.50 -0.74
N GLN A 99 0.96 0.64 -0.12
CA GLN A 99 1.35 1.85 -0.84
C GLN A 99 2.71 2.34 -0.37
N GLU A 100 3.51 2.81 -1.33
CA GLU A 100 4.89 3.23 -1.06
C GLU A 100 4.97 4.36 -0.02
N ARG A 101 3.97 5.27 0.04
CA ARG A 101 3.89 6.31 1.09
C ARG A 101 3.83 5.72 2.49
N VAL A 102 3.06 4.64 2.68
CA VAL A 102 2.88 3.96 3.96
C VAL A 102 4.14 3.16 4.30
N PHE A 103 4.76 2.55 3.29
CA PHE A 103 6.04 1.85 3.48
C PHE A 103 7.16 2.81 3.90
N ARG A 104 7.21 4.01 3.30
CA ARG A 104 8.15 5.07 3.70
C ARG A 104 7.90 5.54 5.12
N SER A 105 6.65 5.74 5.54
CA SER A 105 6.37 6.12 6.93
C SER A 105 6.74 5.03 7.93
N ILE A 106 6.48 3.75 7.60
CA ILE A 106 6.91 2.62 8.42
C ILE A 106 8.44 2.57 8.51
N ALA A 107 9.13 2.69 7.38
CA ALA A 107 10.58 2.66 7.33
C ALA A 107 11.20 3.80 8.15
N ALA A 108 10.71 5.03 8.00
CA ALA A 108 11.20 6.20 8.74
C ALA A 108 10.99 6.03 10.27
N GLN A 109 9.81 5.59 10.69
CA GLN A 109 9.53 5.34 12.11
C GLN A 109 10.43 4.24 12.67
N PHE A 110 10.56 3.13 11.94
CA PHE A 110 11.38 2.00 12.38
C PHE A 110 12.86 2.35 12.44
N ALA A 111 13.36 3.06 11.42
CA ALA A 111 14.76 3.44 11.33
C ALA A 111 15.18 4.44 12.41
N SER A 112 14.26 5.31 12.86
CA SER A 112 14.53 6.20 14.00
C SER A 112 14.84 5.45 15.30
N GLN A 113 14.35 4.22 15.44
CA GLN A 113 14.61 3.35 16.59
C GLN A 113 15.75 2.34 16.31
N HIS A 114 15.92 1.96 15.04
CA HIS A 114 16.82 0.91 14.58
C HIS A 114 17.57 1.32 13.30
N PRO A 115 18.64 2.13 13.41
CA PRO A 115 19.35 2.68 12.25
C PRO A 115 20.04 1.63 11.37
N GLN A 116 20.34 0.44 11.92
CA GLN A 116 20.90 -0.70 11.20
C GLN A 116 19.89 -1.46 10.31
N ALA A 117 18.60 -1.08 10.35
CA ALA A 117 17.56 -1.74 9.59
C ALA A 117 17.64 -1.37 8.09
N ARG A 118 17.40 -2.35 7.23
CA ARG A 118 17.30 -2.17 5.77
C ARG A 118 15.91 -2.56 5.30
N PHE A 119 15.41 -1.85 4.31
CA PHE A 119 14.02 -1.98 3.86
C PHE A 119 13.97 -2.34 2.39
N TYR A 120 13.17 -3.32 2.02
CA TYR A 120 13.03 -3.77 0.64
C TYR A 120 11.56 -3.83 0.24
N ILE A 121 11.25 -3.25 -0.92
CA ILE A 121 9.93 -3.37 -1.54
C ILE A 121 10.01 -4.48 -2.59
N TYR A 122 9.25 -5.53 -2.36
CA TYR A 122 8.99 -6.60 -3.31
C TYR A 122 7.72 -6.28 -4.11
N ARG A 123 7.81 -6.33 -5.43
CA ARG A 123 6.63 -6.21 -6.31
C ARG A 123 6.41 -7.56 -7.00
N PRO A 124 5.29 -8.27 -6.71
CA PRO A 124 4.93 -9.48 -7.44
C PRO A 124 4.50 -9.14 -8.87
N GLY A 125 4.66 -10.09 -9.79
CA GLY A 125 4.29 -9.95 -11.20
C GLY A 125 5.00 -10.99 -12.05
N PHE A 126 4.81 -10.93 -13.38
CA PHE A 126 5.51 -11.81 -14.33
C PHE A 126 7.04 -11.77 -14.20
N LYS A 127 7.57 -10.57 -13.88
CA LYS A 127 8.97 -10.38 -13.50
C LYS A 127 8.99 -9.74 -12.11
N PRO A 128 9.16 -10.53 -11.03
CA PRO A 128 9.21 -9.96 -9.70
C PRO A 128 10.39 -9.00 -9.58
N THR A 129 10.18 -7.88 -8.89
CA THR A 129 11.24 -6.89 -8.65
C THR A 129 11.41 -6.66 -7.16
N VAL A 130 12.66 -6.49 -6.75
CA VAL A 130 13.03 -6.09 -5.40
C VAL A 130 13.79 -4.80 -5.51
N LYS A 131 13.35 -3.77 -4.79
CA LYS A 131 14.03 -2.48 -4.71
C LYS A 131 14.28 -2.15 -3.25
N GLU A 132 15.50 -1.76 -2.94
CA GLU A 132 15.82 -1.19 -1.63
C GLU A 132 15.12 0.16 -1.49
N LEU A 133 14.45 0.36 -0.35
CA LEU A 133 13.79 1.60 -0.01
C LEU A 133 14.76 2.43 0.82
N LEU A 134 15.35 3.44 0.17
CA LEU A 134 16.10 4.47 0.86
C LEU A 134 15.12 5.38 1.61
N TRP A 135 15.34 5.53 2.91
CA TRP A 135 14.57 6.38 3.79
C TRP A 135 15.40 7.65 4.11
N PRO A 136 14.76 8.83 4.16
CA PRO A 136 15.43 10.10 4.48
C PRO A 136 15.69 10.24 5.98
#